data_AF-A0AA88U914-F1
#
_entry.id   AF-A0AA88U914-F1
#
_cell.length_a   1.000
_cell.length_b   1.000
_cell.length_c   1.000
_cell.angle_alpha   90.00
_cell.angle_beta   90.00
_cell.angle_gamma   90.00
#
_symmetry.space_group_name_H-M   'P 1'
#
loop_
_entity.id
_entity.type
_entity.pdbx_description
1 polymer ?
#
loop_
_entity_poly.entity_id
_entity_poly.type
_entity_poly.pdbx_seq_one_letter_code
_entity_poly.pdbx_strand_id
1 'polypeptide(L)'
;MELTDKFLLQEIEFPTAGLESVPGDGEGGIEMTGSIQLIREFCDLLVSPEKATRTRIFFPEANEVGFARESVFGGASYKLDYLTKPSFFEDFGFVTKVKMADRVKSKDELFLVGYPYFNVNEMIVVEELFKEAVVGTARQLIIFNGELDRIRSDYPPFFYPKLGALTKTLFPKMETVYYIHNFKGRNGGALFRCYPGPWKVLKKARNKYVCVHQQEVMPSLKEVALDILPSA
;
A
#
# COMPACT_ATOMS: atom_id res chain seq x y z
N MET A 1 0.98 4.54 -15.76
CA MET A 1 1.25 3.36 -14.93
C MET A 1 0.56 2.19 -15.59
N GLU A 2 1.24 1.05 -15.73
CA GLU A 2 0.66 -0.17 -16.28
C GLU A 2 0.70 -1.23 -15.18
N LEU A 3 -0.44 -1.88 -14.94
CA LEU A 3 -0.49 -3.06 -14.07
C LEU A 3 0.28 -4.18 -14.75
N THR A 4 1.33 -4.68 -14.10
CA THR A 4 2.14 -5.76 -14.67
C THR A 4 1.79 -7.09 -14.03
N ASP A 5 1.51 -8.08 -14.88
CA ASP A 5 1.32 -9.48 -14.47
C ASP A 5 2.62 -10.18 -14.11
N LYS A 6 3.75 -9.47 -14.23
CA LYS A 6 5.08 -9.97 -13.87
C LYS A 6 5.24 -10.18 -12.36
N PHE A 7 4.55 -9.39 -11.53
CA PHE A 7 4.70 -9.44 -10.07
C PHE A 7 3.40 -9.87 -9.41
N LEU A 8 3.50 -10.90 -8.57
CA LEU A 8 2.37 -11.41 -7.77
C LEU A 8 2.02 -10.47 -6.60
N LEU A 9 3.01 -9.73 -6.08
CA LEU A 9 2.85 -8.80 -4.97
C LEU A 9 3.44 -7.44 -5.35
N GLN A 10 2.60 -6.41 -5.30
CA GLN A 10 2.93 -5.06 -5.73
C GLN A 10 2.61 -4.05 -4.63
N GLU A 11 3.36 -2.96 -4.61
CA GLU A 11 3.15 -1.82 -3.71
C GLU A 11 2.96 -0.55 -4.52
N ILE A 12 1.97 0.23 -4.11
CA ILE A 12 1.71 1.58 -4.57
C ILE A 12 1.66 2.49 -3.35
N GLU A 13 2.53 3.49 -3.33
CA GLU A 13 2.58 4.50 -2.28
C GLU A 13 2.38 5.90 -2.88
N PHE A 14 1.50 6.70 -2.30
CA PHE A 14 1.34 8.10 -2.65
C PHE A 14 0.94 8.96 -1.43
N PRO A 15 1.23 10.27 -1.46
CA PRO A 15 0.80 11.18 -0.41
C PRO A 15 -0.73 11.30 -0.39
N THR A 16 -1.34 10.87 0.70
CA THR A 16 -2.80 10.75 0.88
C THR A 16 -3.52 12.10 1.00
N ALA A 17 -2.82 13.12 1.50
CA ALA A 17 -3.32 14.50 1.60
C ALA A 17 -3.05 15.34 0.32
N GLY A 18 -2.63 14.69 -0.77
CA GLY A 18 -2.43 15.29 -2.09
C GLY A 18 -0.97 15.28 -2.55
N LEU A 19 -0.72 15.39 -3.86
CA LEU A 19 0.62 15.19 -4.46
C LEU A 19 1.75 16.09 -3.91
N GLU A 20 1.40 17.20 -3.25
CA GLU A 20 2.35 18.15 -2.65
C GLU A 20 2.45 18.00 -1.12
N SER A 21 1.62 17.15 -0.50
CA SER A 21 1.63 16.90 0.93
C SER A 21 2.80 16.01 1.32
N VAL A 22 3.27 16.12 2.55
CA VAL A 22 4.24 15.16 3.11
C VAL A 22 3.58 14.34 4.22
N PRO A 23 4.19 13.24 4.68
CA PRO A 23 3.66 12.47 5.79
C PRO A 23 3.36 13.35 7.02
N GLY A 24 2.15 13.24 7.54
CA GLY A 24 1.67 14.02 8.69
C GLY A 24 1.04 15.39 8.36
N ASP A 25 0.90 15.76 7.09
CA ASP A 25 0.10 16.93 6.70
C ASP A 25 -1.42 16.68 6.73
N GLY A 26 -1.83 15.42 6.70
CA GLY A 26 -3.23 15.02 6.81
C GLY A 26 -3.66 14.83 8.27
N GLU A 27 -4.91 15.15 8.56
CA GLU A 27 -5.60 14.63 9.73
C GLU A 27 -6.13 13.22 9.41
N GLY A 28 -6.06 12.27 10.35
CA GLY A 28 -6.30 10.84 10.06
C GLY A 28 -7.61 10.51 9.32
N GLY A 29 -8.68 11.29 9.50
CA GLY A 29 -9.94 11.11 8.76
C GLY A 29 -9.89 11.56 7.29
N ILE A 30 -9.06 12.56 6.97
CA ILE A 30 -8.82 13.05 5.61
C ILE A 30 -7.97 12.04 4.84
N GLU A 31 -6.96 11.45 5.49
CA GLU A 31 -6.07 10.47 4.87
C GLU A 31 -6.81 9.19 4.46
N MET A 32 -7.75 8.72 5.29
CA MET A 32 -8.60 7.57 4.98
C MET A 32 -9.51 7.87 3.78
N THR A 33 -10.25 8.99 3.81
CA THR A 33 -11.17 9.36 2.72
C THR A 33 -10.42 9.56 1.40
N GLY A 34 -9.28 10.26 1.44
CA GLY A 34 -8.42 10.47 0.28
C GLY A 34 -7.84 9.16 -0.28
N SER A 35 -7.41 8.25 0.59
CA SER A 35 -6.90 6.93 0.17
C SER A 35 -7.96 6.10 -0.53
N ILE A 36 -9.18 6.03 0.03
CA ILE A 36 -10.29 5.26 -0.56
C ILE A 36 -10.66 5.85 -1.94
N GLN A 37 -10.72 7.18 -2.06
CA GLN A 37 -10.98 7.83 -3.34
C GLN A 37 -9.89 7.54 -4.38
N LEU A 38 -8.62 7.60 -4.00
CA LEU A 38 -7.51 7.33 -4.92
C LEU A 38 -7.44 5.85 -5.33
N ILE A 39 -7.75 4.92 -4.41
CA ILE A 39 -7.92 3.50 -4.76
C ILE A 39 -9.05 3.34 -5.78
N ARG A 40 -10.16 4.08 -5.62
CA ARG A 40 -11.26 4.05 -6.59
C ARG A 40 -10.84 4.56 -7.97
N GLU A 41 -10.18 5.72 -8.02
CA GLU A 41 -9.69 6.30 -9.28
C GLU A 41 -8.69 5.39 -9.97
N PHE A 42 -7.77 4.77 -9.21
CA PHE A 42 -6.88 3.73 -9.71
C PHE A 42 -7.67 2.57 -10.34
N CYS A 43 -8.69 2.08 -9.64
CA CYS A 43 -9.51 0.97 -10.09
C CYS A 43 -10.22 1.31 -11.42
N ASP A 44 -10.76 2.51 -11.54
CA ASP A 44 -11.44 2.98 -12.77
C ASP A 44 -10.50 3.10 -13.96
N LEU A 45 -9.25 3.47 -13.72
CA LEU A 45 -8.25 3.64 -14.77
C LEU A 45 -7.63 2.32 -15.24
N LEU A 46 -7.42 1.37 -14.32
CA LEU A 46 -6.53 0.22 -14.55
C LEU A 46 -7.21 -1.14 -14.43
N VAL A 47 -8.39 -1.23 -13.83
CA VAL A 47 -9.13 -2.49 -13.76
C VAL A 47 -10.22 -2.46 -14.81
N SER A 48 -10.14 -3.38 -15.78
CA SER A 48 -11.17 -3.51 -16.81
C SER A 48 -12.54 -3.81 -16.20
N PRO A 49 -13.65 -3.40 -16.84
CA PRO A 49 -15.00 -3.66 -16.33
C PRO A 49 -15.29 -5.15 -16.05
N GLU A 50 -14.73 -6.04 -16.87
CA GLU A 50 -14.84 -7.49 -16.66
C GLU A 50 -14.10 -7.93 -15.40
N LYS A 51 -12.85 -7.46 -15.21
CA LYS A 51 -12.01 -7.79 -14.05
C LYS A 51 -12.53 -7.14 -12.76
N ALA A 52 -13.32 -6.06 -12.83
CA ALA A 52 -13.90 -5.42 -11.66
C ALA A 52 -14.78 -6.37 -10.83
N THR A 53 -15.57 -7.23 -11.49
CA THR A 53 -16.40 -8.24 -10.80
C THR A 53 -15.58 -9.35 -10.12
N ARG A 54 -14.32 -9.52 -10.53
CA ARG A 54 -13.34 -10.50 -10.06
C ARG A 54 -12.25 -9.87 -9.18
N THR A 55 -12.43 -8.60 -8.81
CA THR A 55 -11.49 -7.85 -7.97
C THR A 55 -12.09 -7.70 -6.58
N ARG A 56 -11.31 -8.07 -5.55
CA ARG A 56 -11.66 -7.91 -4.15
C ARG A 56 -10.73 -6.92 -3.47
N ILE A 57 -11.33 -5.95 -2.81
CA ILE A 57 -10.65 -4.88 -2.09
C ILE A 57 -10.84 -5.14 -0.60
N PHE A 58 -9.73 -5.25 0.12
CA PHE A 58 -9.68 -5.39 1.56
C PHE A 58 -9.33 -4.05 2.19
N PHE A 59 -10.16 -3.60 3.12
CA PHE A 59 -9.85 -2.48 4.01
C PHE A 59 -9.38 -3.01 5.38
N PRO A 60 -8.72 -2.22 6.21
CA PRO A 60 -8.35 -2.63 7.56
C PRO A 60 -9.56 -3.15 8.37
N GLU A 61 -10.66 -2.40 8.42
CA GLU A 61 -11.79 -2.67 9.30
C GLU A 61 -13.18 -2.69 8.62
N ALA A 62 -14.16 -3.28 9.30
CA ALA A 62 -15.52 -3.47 8.76
C ALA A 62 -16.33 -2.17 8.62
N ASN A 63 -16.12 -1.22 9.52
CA ASN A 63 -16.67 0.15 9.44
C ASN A 63 -16.18 0.86 8.16
N GLU A 64 -14.92 0.68 7.78
CA GLU A 64 -14.32 1.27 6.57
C GLU A 64 -14.90 0.65 5.30
N VAL A 65 -15.23 -0.66 5.32
CA VAL A 65 -15.99 -1.29 4.23
C VAL A 65 -17.36 -0.63 4.08
N GLY A 66 -18.05 -0.38 5.20
CA GLY A 66 -19.33 0.32 5.21
C GLY A 66 -19.22 1.71 4.59
N PHE A 67 -18.27 2.50 5.09
CA PHE A 67 -17.98 3.83 4.57
C PHE A 67 -17.62 3.83 3.08
N ALA A 68 -16.71 2.94 2.65
CA ALA A 68 -16.29 2.85 1.25
C ALA A 68 -17.46 2.50 0.32
N ARG A 69 -18.35 1.59 0.77
CA ARG A 69 -19.54 1.19 0.01
C ARG A 69 -20.56 2.31 -0.12
N GLU A 70 -20.78 3.08 0.95
CA GLU A 70 -21.74 4.19 0.98
C GLU A 70 -21.23 5.44 0.26
N SER A 71 -19.90 5.60 0.18
CA SER A 71 -19.25 6.75 -0.44
C SER A 71 -18.87 6.48 -1.92
N VAL A 72 -17.61 6.12 -2.19
CA VAL A 72 -17.02 6.16 -3.54
C VAL A 72 -17.14 4.83 -4.29
N PHE A 73 -17.46 3.73 -3.62
CA PHE A 73 -17.69 2.42 -4.26
C PHE A 73 -19.18 2.08 -4.46
N GLY A 74 -20.09 3.02 -4.18
CA GLY A 74 -21.51 2.86 -4.47
C GLY A 74 -21.77 2.55 -5.95
N GLY A 75 -22.55 1.51 -6.23
CA GLY A 75 -22.87 1.08 -7.60
C GLY A 75 -21.72 0.37 -8.35
N ALA A 76 -20.58 0.16 -7.70
CA ALA A 76 -19.44 -0.52 -8.31
C ALA A 76 -19.56 -2.05 -8.25
N SER A 77 -18.93 -2.73 -9.22
CA SER A 77 -18.91 -4.20 -9.30
C SER A 77 -17.89 -4.88 -8.37
N TYR A 78 -16.99 -4.10 -7.77
CA TYR A 78 -15.93 -4.59 -6.88
C TYR A 78 -16.49 -5.31 -5.65
N LYS A 79 -15.75 -6.30 -5.16
CA LYS A 79 -16.06 -6.97 -3.88
C LYS A 79 -15.30 -6.25 -2.78
N LEU A 80 -15.99 -5.81 -1.73
CA LEU A 80 -15.36 -5.14 -0.59
C LEU A 80 -15.40 -6.07 0.63
N ASP A 81 -14.28 -6.19 1.31
CA ASP A 81 -14.08 -7.01 2.51
C ASP A 81 -13.04 -6.33 3.42
N TYR A 82 -12.68 -6.93 4.54
CA TYR A 82 -11.75 -6.34 5.51
C TYR A 82 -10.75 -7.35 6.09
N LEU A 83 -9.60 -6.84 6.53
CA LEU A 83 -8.47 -7.62 7.06
C LEU A 83 -8.68 -8.03 8.51
N THR A 84 -9.17 -7.12 9.35
CA THR A 84 -9.34 -7.40 10.77
C THR A 84 -10.39 -8.47 11.01
N LYS A 85 -10.14 -9.28 12.04
CA LYS A 85 -11.21 -10.06 12.65
C LYS A 85 -11.96 -9.07 13.56
N PRO A 86 -13.30 -9.03 13.55
CA PRO A 86 -13.99 -8.19 14.52
C PRO A 86 -13.62 -8.70 15.91
N SER A 87 -12.73 -7.97 16.60
CA SER A 87 -12.25 -8.27 17.95
C SER A 87 -13.32 -8.07 19.02
N PHE A 88 -14.55 -7.69 18.65
CA PHE A 88 -15.65 -7.50 19.60
C PHE A 88 -16.11 -8.79 20.31
N PHE A 89 -15.67 -9.96 19.86
CA PHE A 89 -15.91 -11.24 20.55
C PHE A 89 -14.65 -11.94 21.07
N GLU A 90 -13.44 -11.39 20.82
CA GLU A 90 -12.21 -11.95 21.39
C GLU A 90 -12.17 -11.79 22.92
N ASP A 91 -12.88 -10.79 23.47
CA ASP A 91 -13.09 -10.61 24.91
C ASP A 91 -14.04 -11.65 25.55
N PHE A 92 -14.73 -12.49 24.75
CA PHE A 92 -15.70 -13.48 25.24
C PHE A 92 -15.31 -14.96 24.98
N GLY A 93 -14.06 -15.24 24.62
CA GLY A 93 -13.48 -16.58 24.75
C GLY A 93 -14.03 -17.68 23.83
N PHE A 94 -14.87 -17.36 22.85
CA PHE A 94 -15.42 -18.33 21.90
C PHE A 94 -15.66 -17.71 20.52
N VAL A 95 -14.65 -17.63 19.64
CA VAL A 95 -14.90 -17.50 18.18
C VAL A 95 -13.82 -18.19 17.36
N THR A 96 -14.28 -18.95 16.37
CA THR A 96 -13.52 -19.57 15.29
C THR A 96 -12.68 -18.54 14.50
N LYS A 97 -11.36 -18.76 14.45
CA LYS A 97 -10.41 -17.99 13.65
C LYS A 97 -10.74 -18.14 12.16
N VAL A 98 -11.53 -17.22 11.59
CA VAL A 98 -11.80 -17.16 10.13
C VAL A 98 -10.48 -16.90 9.39
N LYS A 99 -10.10 -17.77 8.44
CA LYS A 99 -8.88 -17.61 7.64
C LYS A 99 -9.10 -16.67 6.46
N MET A 100 -8.05 -16.04 5.96
CA MET A 100 -8.16 -15.23 4.73
C MET A 100 -8.58 -16.05 3.52
N ALA A 101 -8.12 -17.31 3.43
CA ALA A 101 -8.61 -18.26 2.43
C ALA A 101 -10.14 -18.44 2.41
N ASP A 102 -10.81 -18.32 3.56
CA ASP A 102 -12.27 -18.51 3.64
C ASP A 102 -13.06 -17.30 3.11
N ARG A 103 -12.40 -16.13 3.07
CA ARG A 103 -13.00 -14.87 2.60
C ARG A 103 -12.85 -14.68 1.09
N VAL A 104 -11.79 -15.22 0.50
CA VAL A 104 -11.58 -15.19 -0.94
C VAL A 104 -12.48 -16.20 -1.67
N LYS A 105 -12.80 -15.92 -2.92
CA LYS A 105 -13.60 -16.79 -3.79
C LYS A 105 -12.74 -17.30 -4.94
N SER A 106 -13.09 -18.48 -5.46
CA SER A 106 -12.35 -19.10 -6.58
C SER A 106 -12.25 -18.19 -7.81
N LYS A 107 -13.29 -17.38 -8.07
CA LYS A 107 -13.38 -16.43 -9.17
C LYS A 107 -12.61 -15.11 -8.95
N ASP A 108 -12.07 -14.87 -7.75
CA ASP A 108 -11.26 -13.68 -7.53
C ASP A 108 -9.94 -13.82 -8.30
N GLU A 109 -9.54 -12.75 -8.99
CA GLU A 109 -8.33 -12.67 -9.82
C GLU A 109 -7.35 -11.60 -9.33
N LEU A 110 -7.86 -10.55 -8.69
CA LEU A 110 -7.07 -9.43 -8.18
C LEU A 110 -7.50 -9.09 -6.75
N PHE A 111 -6.51 -8.96 -5.88
CA PHE A 111 -6.68 -8.49 -4.51
C PHE A 111 -6.03 -7.12 -4.37
N LEU A 112 -6.79 -6.16 -3.86
CA LEU A 112 -6.26 -4.86 -3.45
C LEU A 112 -6.38 -4.77 -1.93
N VAL A 113 -5.34 -4.28 -1.27
CA VAL A 113 -5.36 -3.99 0.16
C VAL A 113 -5.16 -2.49 0.33
N GLY A 114 -6.17 -1.82 0.86
CA GLY A 114 -6.10 -0.40 1.18
C GLY A 114 -5.38 -0.18 2.50
N TYR A 115 -4.34 0.65 2.48
CA TYR A 115 -3.77 1.36 3.62
C TYR A 115 -3.68 0.57 4.94
N PRO A 116 -2.90 -0.52 5.02
CA PRO A 116 -2.66 -1.24 6.27
C PRO A 116 -1.74 -0.45 7.25
N TYR A 117 -2.02 0.84 7.41
CA TYR A 117 -1.20 1.96 7.86
C TYR A 117 -0.29 1.61 9.05
N PHE A 118 0.96 1.24 8.77
CA PHE A 118 1.97 0.82 9.76
C PHE A 118 1.47 -0.22 10.79
N ASN A 119 0.41 -0.99 10.50
CA ASN A 119 -0.12 -1.97 11.43
C ASN A 119 0.49 -3.35 11.16
N VAL A 120 1.44 -3.75 12.00
CA VAL A 120 2.15 -5.05 11.88
C VAL A 120 1.18 -6.23 11.88
N ASN A 121 0.06 -6.16 12.60
CA ASN A 121 -0.93 -7.24 12.63
C ASN A 121 -1.70 -7.32 11.30
N GLU A 122 -2.07 -6.19 10.71
CA GLU A 122 -2.69 -6.15 9.37
C GLU A 122 -1.72 -6.69 8.32
N MET A 123 -0.45 -6.30 8.39
CA MET A 123 0.58 -6.82 7.48
C MET A 123 0.80 -8.34 7.61
N ILE A 124 0.61 -8.91 8.80
CA ILE A 124 0.59 -10.37 8.98
C ILE A 124 -0.61 -11.00 8.27
N VAL A 125 -1.80 -10.38 8.34
CA VAL A 125 -2.99 -10.85 7.62
C VAL A 125 -2.79 -10.73 6.11
N VAL A 126 -2.13 -9.66 5.64
CA VAL A 126 -1.75 -9.50 4.23
C VAL A 126 -0.77 -10.60 3.81
N GLU A 127 0.17 -10.97 4.67
CA GLU A 127 1.07 -12.11 4.40
C GLU A 127 0.30 -13.44 4.31
N GLU A 128 -0.66 -13.68 5.21
CA GLU A 128 -1.56 -14.85 5.17
C GLU A 128 -2.32 -14.88 3.83
N LEU A 129 -2.95 -13.77 3.44
CA LEU A 129 -3.66 -13.63 2.17
C LEU A 129 -2.74 -13.92 0.98
N PHE A 130 -1.52 -13.36 0.97
CA PHE A 130 -0.56 -13.59 -0.10
C PHE A 130 -0.20 -15.08 -0.21
N LYS A 131 0.16 -15.72 0.92
CA LYS A 131 0.57 -17.13 0.94
C LYS A 131 -0.56 -18.08 0.54
N GLU A 132 -1.77 -17.83 1.02
CA GLU A 132 -2.89 -18.77 0.85
C GLU A 132 -3.69 -18.54 -0.44
N ALA A 133 -3.82 -17.29 -0.91
CA ALA A 133 -4.69 -16.96 -2.03
C ALA A 133 -3.95 -16.60 -3.32
N VAL A 134 -2.66 -16.27 -3.26
CA VAL A 134 -1.89 -15.74 -4.40
C VAL A 134 -0.79 -16.70 -4.84
N VAL A 135 0.06 -17.15 -3.92
CA VAL A 135 1.20 -18.03 -4.23
C VAL A 135 0.72 -19.32 -4.91
N GLY A 136 1.35 -19.68 -6.03
CA GLY A 136 0.98 -20.87 -6.81
C GLY A 136 -0.25 -20.67 -7.71
N THR A 137 -0.75 -19.45 -7.85
CA THR A 137 -1.89 -19.10 -8.72
C THR A 137 -1.49 -18.00 -9.72
N ALA A 138 -2.42 -17.62 -10.61
CA ALA A 138 -2.28 -16.47 -11.51
C ALA A 138 -2.82 -15.15 -10.90
N ARG A 139 -3.25 -15.18 -9.63
CA ARG A 139 -3.81 -14.01 -8.95
C ARG A 139 -2.72 -13.02 -8.59
N GLN A 140 -3.11 -11.76 -8.38
CA GLN A 140 -2.20 -10.69 -7.94
C GLN A 140 -2.71 -10.05 -6.67
N LEU A 141 -1.78 -9.49 -5.89
CA LEU A 141 -2.06 -8.70 -4.70
C LEU A 141 -1.34 -7.35 -4.80
N ILE A 142 -2.07 -6.27 -4.60
CA ILE A 142 -1.55 -4.90 -4.60
C ILE A 142 -1.85 -4.27 -3.26
N ILE A 143 -0.83 -3.71 -2.62
CA ILE A 143 -0.97 -2.94 -1.38
C ILE A 143 -0.87 -1.46 -1.73
N PHE A 144 -1.83 -0.68 -1.23
CA PHE A 144 -1.85 0.77 -1.33
C PHE A 144 -1.47 1.39 0.01
N ASN A 145 -0.60 2.40 0.01
CA ASN A 145 -0.29 3.24 1.17
C ASN A 145 -0.01 2.44 2.44
N GLY A 146 0.93 1.48 2.34
CA GLY A 146 1.28 0.63 3.47
C GLY A 146 2.11 1.34 4.53
N GLU A 147 2.58 2.57 4.27
CA GLU A 147 3.63 3.24 5.03
C GLU A 147 4.86 2.34 5.25
N LEU A 148 5.22 1.55 4.24
CA LEU A 148 6.26 0.54 4.39
C LEU A 148 7.63 1.16 4.65
N ASP A 149 7.84 2.45 4.39
CA ASP A 149 9.08 3.14 4.74
C ASP A 149 9.36 3.13 6.24
N ARG A 150 8.30 3.30 7.05
CA ARG A 150 8.43 3.15 8.49
C ARG A 150 8.87 1.74 8.80
N ILE A 151 8.20 0.75 8.21
CA ILE A 151 8.49 -0.67 8.46
C ILE A 151 9.88 -1.11 7.97
N ARG A 152 10.34 -0.58 6.84
CA ARG A 152 11.65 -0.84 6.22
C ARG A 152 12.78 -0.12 6.95
N SER A 153 12.47 0.75 7.90
CA SER A 153 13.48 1.35 8.78
C SER A 153 14.10 0.28 9.69
N ASP A 154 15.37 0.45 10.06
CA ASP A 154 16.15 -0.50 10.87
C ASP A 154 15.58 -0.68 12.30
N TYR A 155 14.52 -1.46 12.44
CA TYR A 155 14.00 -1.88 13.73
C TYR A 155 14.79 -3.10 14.23
N PRO A 156 15.33 -3.06 15.47
CA PRO A 156 16.03 -4.22 16.02
C PRO A 156 15.06 -5.41 16.15
N PRO A 157 15.31 -6.54 15.47
CA PRO A 157 14.36 -7.66 15.42
C PRO A 157 14.06 -8.28 16.79
N PHE A 158 14.96 -8.12 17.77
CA PHE A 158 14.76 -8.58 19.14
C PHE A 158 13.58 -7.87 19.83
N PHE A 159 13.40 -6.57 19.58
CA PHE A 159 12.29 -5.80 20.14
C PHE A 159 11.02 -5.88 19.28
N TYR A 160 11.16 -6.21 17.99
CA TYR A 160 10.06 -6.26 17.02
C TYR A 160 10.06 -7.57 16.20
N PRO A 161 9.85 -8.74 16.84
CA PRO A 161 10.02 -10.04 16.19
C PRO A 161 9.06 -10.27 15.02
N LYS A 162 7.81 -9.82 15.13
CA LYS A 162 6.81 -9.89 14.04
C LYS A 162 7.26 -9.09 12.81
N LEU A 163 7.81 -7.90 13.04
CA LEU A 163 8.30 -7.04 11.97
C LEU A 163 9.56 -7.62 11.30
N GLY A 164 10.47 -8.14 12.13
CA GLY A 164 11.66 -8.85 11.67
C GLY A 164 11.32 -10.09 10.85
N ALA A 165 10.20 -10.76 11.12
CA ALA A 165 9.69 -11.85 10.29
C ALA A 165 9.21 -11.34 8.93
N LEU A 166 8.35 -10.33 8.89
CA LEU A 166 7.82 -9.75 7.63
C LEU A 166 8.93 -9.23 6.70
N THR A 167 9.99 -8.66 7.27
CA THR A 167 11.19 -8.21 6.54
C THR A 167 11.91 -9.34 5.81
N LYS A 168 11.78 -10.58 6.30
CA LYS A 168 12.39 -11.76 5.68
C LYS A 168 11.44 -12.48 4.73
N THR A 169 10.13 -12.36 4.92
CA THR A 169 9.15 -13.23 4.27
C THR A 169 8.24 -12.53 3.26
N LEU A 170 7.72 -11.34 3.58
CA LEU A 170 6.77 -10.62 2.75
C LEU A 170 7.44 -9.53 1.91
N PHE A 171 8.18 -8.61 2.54
CA PHE A 171 8.71 -7.42 1.84
C PHE A 171 9.68 -7.75 0.70
N PRO A 172 10.56 -8.76 0.80
CA PRO A 172 11.43 -9.13 -0.31
C PRO A 172 10.68 -9.69 -1.54
N LYS A 173 9.39 -10.00 -1.43
CA LYS A 173 8.55 -10.49 -2.52
C LYS A 173 7.79 -9.39 -3.25
N MET A 174 7.81 -8.18 -2.69
CA MET A 174 7.00 -7.05 -3.13
C MET A 174 7.78 -6.17 -4.09
N GLU A 175 7.18 -5.84 -5.22
CA GLU A 175 7.72 -4.84 -6.14
C GLU A 175 7.00 -3.49 -5.96
N THR A 176 7.76 -2.43 -5.70
CA THR A 176 7.23 -1.07 -5.69
C THR A 176 7.02 -0.58 -7.13
N VAL A 177 5.77 -0.62 -7.59
CA VAL A 177 5.42 -0.26 -8.98
C VAL A 177 5.13 1.22 -9.17
N TYR A 178 4.67 1.89 -8.12
CA TYR A 178 4.49 3.34 -8.09
C TYR A 178 4.75 3.88 -6.70
N TYR A 179 5.50 4.96 -6.59
CA TYR A 179 5.89 5.51 -5.31
C TYR A 179 6.13 7.01 -5.41
N ILE A 180 5.58 7.76 -4.47
CA ILE A 180 5.91 9.17 -4.22
C ILE A 180 6.08 9.37 -2.72
N HIS A 181 7.25 9.85 -2.31
CA HIS A 181 7.51 10.33 -0.95
C HIS A 181 8.09 11.74 -1.02
N ASN A 182 7.37 12.70 -0.44
CA ASN A 182 7.75 14.11 -0.46
C ASN A 182 8.60 14.48 0.74
N PHE A 183 9.62 15.29 0.50
CA PHE A 183 10.54 15.84 1.51
C PHE A 183 10.28 17.34 1.66
N LYS A 184 10.17 17.81 2.91
CA LYS A 184 10.06 19.24 3.24
C LYS A 184 11.41 19.92 3.44
N GLY A 185 11.35 21.25 3.52
CA GLY A 185 12.46 22.10 3.93
C GLY A 185 13.13 22.82 2.77
N ARG A 186 14.25 23.49 3.06
CA ARG A 186 15.00 24.31 2.10
C ARG A 186 15.40 23.52 0.85
N ASN A 187 15.70 22.24 1.01
CA ASN A 187 16.08 21.32 -0.06
C ASN A 187 14.95 20.32 -0.38
N GLY A 188 13.69 20.75 -0.26
CA GLY A 188 12.54 19.89 -0.50
C GLY A 188 12.50 19.27 -1.90
N GLY A 189 11.81 18.15 -2.01
CA GLY A 189 11.76 17.35 -3.22
C GLY A 189 10.87 16.12 -3.06
N ALA A 190 11.02 15.15 -3.96
CA ALA A 190 10.29 13.90 -3.92
C ALA A 190 11.21 12.73 -4.30
N LEU A 191 11.12 11.62 -3.57
CA LEU A 191 11.55 10.32 -4.06
C LEU A 191 10.40 9.74 -4.88
N PHE A 192 10.67 9.40 -6.13
CA PHE A 192 9.67 8.97 -7.10
C PHE A 192 10.08 7.68 -7.79
N ARG A 193 9.11 6.79 -8.01
CA ARG A 193 9.24 5.67 -8.95
C ARG A 193 7.94 5.43 -9.70
N CYS A 194 8.08 5.07 -10.98
CA CYS A 194 7.03 4.46 -11.77
C CYS A 194 7.66 3.35 -12.59
N TYR A 195 7.37 2.09 -12.25
CA TYR A 195 7.86 0.91 -12.97
C TYR A 195 7.46 0.96 -14.46
N PRO A 196 8.30 0.48 -15.40
CA PRO A 196 9.63 -0.15 -15.23
C PRO A 196 10.79 0.84 -15.02
N GLY A 197 10.49 2.12 -14.81
CA GLY A 197 11.50 3.14 -14.59
C GLY A 197 12.27 2.98 -13.27
N PRO A 198 13.49 3.55 -13.22
CA PRO A 198 14.33 3.57 -12.02
C PRO A 198 13.76 4.51 -10.96
N TRP A 199 14.31 4.41 -9.75
CA TRP A 199 14.09 5.40 -8.70
C TRP A 199 14.72 6.73 -9.09
N LYS A 200 13.99 7.81 -8.83
CA LYS A 200 14.41 9.18 -9.13
C LYS A 200 14.23 10.06 -7.90
N VAL A 201 15.21 10.92 -7.64
CA VAL A 201 15.05 12.02 -6.70
C VAL A 201 14.77 13.28 -7.51
N LEU A 202 13.63 13.89 -7.24
CA LEU A 202 13.16 15.10 -7.90
C LEU A 202 13.29 16.28 -6.94
N LYS A 203 14.08 17.29 -7.29
CA LYS A 203 14.19 18.53 -6.52
C LYS A 203 13.13 19.52 -6.97
N LYS A 204 12.46 20.17 -6.02
CA LYS A 204 11.49 21.22 -6.32
C LYS A 204 12.21 22.54 -6.59
N ALA A 205 12.15 23.02 -7.82
CA ALA A 205 12.73 24.28 -8.25
C ALA A 205 11.62 25.21 -8.78
N ARG A 206 11.21 26.18 -7.95
CA ARG A 206 10.04 27.05 -8.22
C ARG A 206 8.78 26.19 -8.42
N ASN A 207 8.22 26.17 -9.63
CA ASN A 207 7.02 25.41 -10.00
C ASN A 207 7.33 24.18 -10.88
N LYS A 208 8.57 23.69 -10.87
CA LYS A 208 8.99 22.52 -11.65
C LYS A 208 9.75 21.53 -10.78
N TYR A 209 9.64 20.27 -11.16
CA TYR A 209 10.45 19.19 -10.61
C TYR A 209 11.60 18.89 -11.58
N VAL A 210 12.83 18.87 -11.05
CA VAL A 210 14.03 18.51 -11.80
C VAL A 210 14.59 17.23 -11.21
N CYS A 211 14.85 16.23 -12.06
CA CYS A 211 15.50 15.00 -11.63
C CYS A 211 16.98 15.28 -11.32
N VAL A 212 17.39 15.07 -10.08
CA VAL A 212 18.76 15.35 -9.60
C VAL A 212 19.55 14.08 -9.32
N HIS A 213 18.88 12.93 -9.18
CA HIS A 213 19.52 11.63 -8.99
C HIS A 213 18.64 10.51 -9.54
N GLN A 214 19.28 9.42 -9.97
CA GLN A 214 18.60 8.22 -10.46
C GLN A 214 19.38 6.97 -10.09
N GLN A 215 18.69 5.91 -9.65
CA GLN A 215 19.28 4.60 -9.38
C GLN A 215 18.26 3.45 -9.50
N GLU A 216 18.74 2.22 -9.65
CA GLU A 216 17.89 1.03 -9.82
C GLU A 216 17.29 0.52 -8.50
N VAL A 217 18.03 0.65 -7.40
CA VAL A 217 17.61 0.22 -6.07
C VAL A 217 17.06 1.41 -5.30
N MET A 218 16.02 1.21 -4.49
CA MET A 218 15.45 2.29 -3.67
C MET A 218 16.52 2.89 -2.75
N PRO A 219 16.80 4.22 -2.80
CA PRO A 219 17.64 4.86 -1.80
C PRO A 219 16.89 4.92 -0.47
N SER A 220 17.63 4.93 0.64
CA SER A 220 16.98 5.15 1.95
C SER A 220 16.45 6.58 2.05
N LEU A 221 15.37 6.79 2.80
CA LEU A 221 14.86 8.16 3.04
C LEU A 221 15.92 9.07 3.67
N LYS A 222 16.79 8.50 4.51
CA LYS A 222 17.91 9.21 5.14
C LYS A 222 18.95 9.67 4.11
N GLU A 223 19.35 8.79 3.20
CA GLU A 223 20.27 9.11 2.10
C GLU A 223 19.70 10.22 1.20
N VAL A 224 18.41 10.13 0.85
CA VAL A 224 17.76 11.17 0.04
C VAL A 224 17.77 12.52 0.76
N ALA A 225 17.40 12.54 2.04
CA ALA A 225 17.25 13.76 2.83
C ALA A 225 18.59 14.43 3.20
N LEU A 226 19.63 13.63 3.51
CA LEU A 226 20.90 14.13 4.05
C LEU A 226 21.99 14.29 2.99
N ASP A 227 21.98 13.46 1.94
CA ASP A 227 23.09 13.39 1.00
C ASP A 227 22.67 13.88 -0.38
N ILE A 228 21.58 13.35 -0.94
CA ILE A 228 21.20 13.61 -2.34
C ILE A 228 20.59 15.01 -2.51
N LEU A 229 19.48 15.31 -1.81
CA LEU A 229 18.78 16.58 -1.96
C LEU A 229 19.63 17.80 -1.57
N PRO A 230 20.46 17.77 -0.51
CA PRO A 230 21.32 18.89 -0.15
C PRO A 230 22.49 19.13 -1.09
N SER A 231 22.95 18.11 -1.82
CA SER A 231 24.09 18.20 -2.73
C SER A 231 23.74 18.64 -4.16
N ALA A 232 22.43 18.67 -4.48
CA ALA A 232 21.89 19.05 -5.78
C ALA A 232 21.53 20.54 -5.88
#